data_AF-A0A2D6ZP67-F1
#
_entry.id   AF-A0A2D6ZP67-F1
#
_cell.length_a   1.000
_cell.length_b   1.000
_cell.length_c   1.000
_cell.angle_alpha   90.00
_cell.angle_beta   90.00
_cell.angle_gamma   90.00
#
_symmetry.space_group_name_H-M   'P 1'
#
loop_
_entity.id
_entity.type
_entity.pdbx_description
1 polymer ?
#
loop_
_entity_poly.entity_id
_entity_poly.type
_entity_poly.pdbx_seq_one_letter_code
_entity_poly.pdbx_strand_id
1 'polypeptide(L)' 'MKCPSCKEEISESADKKFRPFCSERCRSLDLSDWLNERNVISSDLSHSED' A
#
# COMPACT_ATOMS: atom_id res chain seq x y z
N MET A 1 -6.16 10.97 -6.55
CA MET A 1 -5.86 9.52 -6.46
C MET A 1 -5.96 9.16 -4.99
N LYS A 2 -6.54 8.01 -4.64
CA LYS A 2 -6.73 7.63 -3.24
C LYS A 2 -5.50 6.96 -2.65
N CYS A 3 -5.14 7.31 -1.43
CA CYS A 3 -4.09 6.64 -0.68
C CYS A 3 -4.47 5.16 -0.44
N PRO A 4 -3.61 4.19 -0.76
CA PRO A 4 -3.92 2.78 -0.56
C PRO A 4 -4.19 2.41 0.91
N SER A 5 -3.54 3.07 1.86
CA SER A 5 -3.63 2.73 3.29
C SER A 5 -4.85 3.34 3.98
N CYS A 6 -5.13 4.64 3.80
CA CYS A 6 -6.24 5.32 4.50
C CYS A 6 -7.45 5.65 3.59
N LYS A 7 -7.33 5.46 2.27
CA LYS A 7 -8.37 5.74 1.26
C LYS A 7 -8.76 7.21 1.08
N GLU A 8 -8.10 8.14 1.76
CA GLU A 8 -8.26 9.58 1.53
C GLU A 8 -7.64 10.02 0.19
N GLU A 9 -8.14 11.13 -0.37
CA GLU A 9 -7.53 11.73 -1.56
C GLU A 9 -6.15 12.30 -1.24
N ILE A 10 -5.16 11.97 -2.08
CA ILE A 10 -3.82 12.54 -1.97
C ILE A 10 -3.86 13.97 -2.51
N SER A 11 -3.51 14.95 -1.67
CA SER A 11 -3.43 16.34 -2.11
C SER A 11 -2.31 16.54 -3.14
N GLU A 12 -2.44 17.55 -3.99
CA GLU A 12 -1.40 17.93 -4.95
C GLU A 12 -0.09 18.34 -4.25
N SER A 13 -0.22 18.95 -3.06
CA SER A 13 0.88 19.38 -2.19
C SER A 13 1.55 18.26 -1.40
N ALA A 14 1.00 17.03 -1.42
CA ALA A 14 1.61 15.90 -0.74
C ALA A 14 3.02 15.64 -1.28
N ASP A 15 3.96 15.37 -0.37
CA ASP A 15 5.35 15.14 -0.73
C ASP A 15 5.45 13.95 -1.71
N LYS A 16 6.00 14.22 -2.89
CA LYS A 16 6.12 13.25 -3.97
C LYS A 16 6.88 11.99 -3.54
N LYS A 17 7.78 12.09 -2.55
CA LYS A 17 8.57 10.95 -2.05
C LYS A 17 7.73 9.87 -1.36
N PHE A 18 6.51 10.20 -0.94
CA PHE A 18 5.61 9.24 -0.29
C PHE A 18 4.55 8.67 -1.21
N ARG A 19 4.43 9.15 -2.45
CA ARG A 19 3.46 8.58 -3.40
C ARG A 19 3.77 7.09 -3.63
N PRO A 20 2.75 6.20 -3.62
CA PRO A 20 1.31 6.45 -3.74
C PRO A 20 0.57 6.71 -2.41
N PHE A 21 1.26 7.02 -1.31
CA PHE A 21 0.65 7.33 0.00
C PHE A 21 0.51 8.85 0.23
N CYS A 22 -0.45 9.25 1.07
CA CYS A 22 -0.66 10.67 1.40
C CYS A 22 0.38 11.23 2.38
N SER A 23 1.10 10.37 3.10
CA SER A 23 2.07 10.74 4.14
C SER A 23 3.04 9.61 4.45
N GLU A 24 4.13 9.95 5.16
CA GLU A 24 5.08 8.96 5.70
C GLU A 24 4.39 7.92 6.57
N ARG A 25 3.45 8.36 7.41
CA ARG A 25 2.68 7.48 8.29
C ARG A 25 1.97 6.39 7.51
N CYS A 26 1.30 6.73 6.41
CA CYS A 26 0.58 5.75 5.61
C CYS A 26 1.54 4.76 4.93
N ARG A 27 2.69 5.23 4.42
CA ARG A 27 3.75 4.35 3.89
C ARG A 27 4.24 3.34 4.94
N SER A 28 4.48 3.78 6.16
CA SER A 28 4.96 2.90 7.24
C SER A 28 3.89 1.94 7.74
N LEU A 29 2.61 2.35 7.74
CA LEU A 29 1.49 1.46 8.08
C LEU A 29 1.35 0.35 7.05
N ASP A 30 1.40 0.67 5.75
CA ASP A 30 1.36 -0.32 4.68
C ASP A 30 2.48 -1.35 4.81
N LEU A 31 3.72 -0.90 5.03
CA LEU A 31 4.85 -1.78 5.30
C LEU A 31 4.60 -2.66 6.54
N SER A 32 4.06 -2.09 7.61
CA SER A 32 3.73 -2.83 8.83
C SER A 32 2.65 -3.88 8.57
N ASP A 33 1.66 -3.61 7.72
CA ASP A 33 0.62 -4.57 7.35
C ASP A 33 1.23 -5.79 6.65
N TRP A 34 2.19 -5.59 5.75
CA TRP A 34 2.92 -6.68 5.10
C TRP A 34 3.80 -7.47 6.07
N LEU A 35 4.56 -6.78 6.93
CA LEU A 35 5.42 -7.44 7.92
C LEU A 35 4.64 -8.28 8.95
N ASN A 36 3.38 -7.92 9.20
CA ASN A 36 2.51 -8.63 10.14
C ASN A 36 1.48 -9.52 9.43
N GLU A 37 1.72 -9.87 8.15
CA GLU A 37 0.87 -10.79 7.38
C GLU A 37 -0.61 -10.37 7.30
N ARG A 38 -0.91 -9.08 7.45
CA ARG A 38 -2.28 -8.55 7.30
C ARG A 38 -2.68 -8.39 5.84
N ASN A 39 -1.69 -8.19 4.97
CA ASN A 39 -1.86 -8.23 3.52
C ASN A 39 -1.52 -9.63 3.01
N VAL A 40 -2.47 -10.26 2.32
CA VAL A 40 -2.35 -11.63 1.80
C VAL A 40 -2.77 -11.66 0.35
N ILE A 41 -1.98 -12.35 -0.49
CA ILE A 41 -2.38 -12.70 -1.85
C ILE A 41 -3.14 -14.03 -1.76
N SER A 42 -4.42 -14.03 -2.12
CA SER A 42 -5.31 -15.18 -1.92
C SER A 42 -5.16 -16.28 -2.97
N SER A 43 -4.40 -16.04 -4.05
CA SER A 43 -4.16 -17.05 -5.09
C SER A 43 -3.19 -18.12 -4.59
N ASP A 44 -3.48 -19.37 -4.94
CA ASP A 44 -2.55 -20.48 -4.71
C ASP A 44 -1.28 -20.28 -5.56
N LEU A 45 -0.11 -20.57 -4.97
CA LEU A 45 1.19 -20.55 -5.65
C LEU A 45 1.30 -21.64 -6.73
N SER A 46 0.34 -22.58 -6.82
CA SER A 46 0.31 -23.66 -7.80
C SER A 46 -0.06 -23.22 -9.23
N HIS A 47 -0.45 -21.97 -9.47
CA HIS A 47 -0.68 -21.45 -10.82
C HIS A 47 0.60 -20.85 -11.41
N SER A 48 1.58 -21.70 -11.70
CA SER A 48 2.57 -21.39 -12.74
C SER A 48 2.00 -21.90 -14.07
N GLU A 49 1.33 -21.03 -14.82
CA GLU A 49 1.08 -21.30 -16.24
C GLU A 49 2.36 -20.97 -17.02
N ASP A 50 2.86 -21.95 -17.78
CA ASP A 50 3.93 -21.82 -18.78
C ASP A 50 3.66 -20.71 -19.80
#